data_AF-U6KRN0-F1
#
_entry.id   AF-U6KRN0-F1
#
_cell.length_a   1.000
_cell.length_b   1.000
_cell.length_c   1.000
_cell.angle_alpha   90.00
_cell.angle_beta   90.00
_cell.angle_gamma   90.00
#
_symmetry.space_group_name_H-M   'P 1'
#
loop_
_entity.id
_entity.type
_entity.pdbx_description
1 polymer ?
#
loop_
_entity_poly.entity_id
_entity_poly.type
_entity_poly.pdbx_seq_one_letter_code
_entity_poly.pdbx_strand_id
1 'polypeptide(L)' 'MVAVWAMKEQRNLLRFAAAGIPCPLPIACKSNVLLMQFIGTATYRSSSSSSSTSNSSSSNSSSSSSG' A
#
# COMPACT_ATOMS: atom_id res chain seq x y z
N MET A 1 -6.61 -27.07 -18.87
CA MET A 1 -7.70 -26.12 -18.55
C MET A 1 -7.34 -25.04 -17.50
N VAL A 2 -6.06 -24.84 -17.11
CA VAL A 2 -5.64 -23.73 -16.20
C VAL A 2 -4.91 -22.60 -16.95
N ALA A 3 -4.18 -22.90 -18.04
CA ALA A 3 -3.44 -21.93 -18.86
C ALA A 3 -4.27 -20.81 -19.50
N VAL A 4 -5.60 -20.98 -19.60
CA VAL A 4 -6.48 -19.99 -20.22
C VAL A 4 -6.85 -18.85 -19.25
N TRP A 5 -6.64 -19.05 -17.94
CA TRP A 5 -7.07 -18.08 -16.92
C TRP A 5 -6.20 -16.83 -16.89
N ALA A 6 -4.87 -16.96 -17.00
CA ALA A 6 -3.97 -15.81 -16.95
C ALA A 6 -4.25 -14.80 -18.08
N MET A 7 -4.51 -15.30 -19.30
CA MET A 7 -4.92 -14.45 -20.43
C MET A 7 -6.29 -13.80 -20.20
N LYS A 8 -7.21 -14.47 -19.51
CA LYS A 8 -8.54 -13.93 -19.22
C LYS A 8 -8.45 -12.78 -18.22
N GLU A 9 -7.59 -12.93 -17.21
CA GLU A 9 -7.29 -11.90 -16.22
C GLU A 9 -6.70 -10.64 -16.89
N GLN A 10 -5.76 -10.83 -17.82
CA GLN A 10 -5.19 -9.75 -18.61
C GLN A 10 -6.26 -8.92 -19.33
N ARG A 11 -7.23 -9.59 -19.96
CA ARG A 11 -8.34 -8.92 -20.66
C ARG A 11 -9.27 -8.19 -19.70
N ASN A 12 -9.51 -8.75 -18.52
CA ASN A 12 -10.33 -8.08 -17.50
C ASN A 12 -9.67 -6.79 -17.00
N LEU A 13 -8.36 -6.80 -16.75
CA LEU A 13 -7.61 -5.60 -16.37
C LEU A 13 -7.74 -4.48 -17.41
N LEU A 14 -7.63 -4.80 -18.70
CA LEU A 14 -7.84 -3.82 -19.77
C LEU A 14 -9.26 -3.22 -19.75
N ARG A 15 -10.28 -4.01 -19.43
CA ARG A 15 -11.66 -3.52 -19.29
C ARG A 15 -11.82 -2.59 -18.10
N PHE A 16 -11.20 -2.90 -16.97
CA PHE A 16 -11.21 -2.05 -15.79
C PHE A 16 -10.51 -0.72 -16.05
N ALA A 17 -9.36 -0.74 -16.73
CA ALA A 17 -8.66 0.46 -17.16
C ALA A 17 -9.54 1.34 -18.08
N ALA A 18 -10.24 0.74 -19.05
CA ALA A 18 -11.17 1.45 -19.92
C ALA A 18 -12.40 2.02 -19.17
N ALA A 19 -12.81 1.38 -18.08
CA ALA A 19 -13.89 1.85 -17.20
C ALA A 19 -13.43 2.94 -16.21
N GLY A 20 -12.14 3.32 -16.20
CA GLY A 20 -11.58 4.28 -15.25
C GLY A 20 -11.41 3.72 -13.83
N ILE A 21 -11.44 2.39 -13.67
CA ILE A 21 -11.23 1.74 -12.38
C ILE A 21 -9.72 1.68 -12.10
N PRO A 22 -9.26 2.14 -10.92
CA PRO A 22 -7.85 2.09 -10.56
C PRO A 22 -7.38 0.64 -10.45
N CYS A 23 -6.61 0.19 -11.43
CA CYS A 23 -6.09 -1.18 -11.53
C CYS A 23 -4.68 -1.18 -12.12
N PRO A 24 -3.87 -2.22 -11.84
CA PRO A 24 -2.54 -2.34 -12.42
C PRO A 24 -2.60 -2.67 -13.91
N LEU A 25 -1.81 -1.96 -14.72
CA LEU A 25 -1.76 -2.21 -16.15
C LEU A 25 -1.04 -3.54 -16.46
N PRO A 26 -1.59 -4.41 -17.32
CA PRO A 26 -0.93 -5.63 -17.73
C PRO A 26 0.25 -5.32 -18.67
N ILE A 27 1.41 -5.94 -18.41
CA ILE A 27 2.66 -5.73 -19.16
C ILE A 27 2.91 -6.90 -20.11
N ALA A 28 2.85 -8.13 -19.61
CA ALA A 28 3.06 -9.34 -20.39
C ALA A 28 2.34 -10.52 -19.76
N CYS A 29 1.88 -11.49 -20.54
CA CYS A 29 1.28 -12.72 -20.03
C CYS A 29 1.94 -13.92 -20.70
N LYS A 30 2.51 -14.86 -19.93
CA LYS A 30 3.21 -16.04 -20.45
C LYS A 30 2.76 -17.31 -19.72
N SER A 31 2.12 -18.21 -20.46
CA SER A 31 1.51 -19.45 -19.96
C SER A 31 0.49 -19.23 -18.83
N ASN A 32 0.93 -19.26 -17.57
CA ASN A 32 0.09 -19.02 -16.38
C ASN A 32 0.55 -17.81 -15.58
N VAL A 33 1.54 -17.06 -16.06
CA VAL A 33 2.15 -15.93 -15.37
C VAL A 33 1.70 -14.63 -16.03
N LEU A 34 1.04 -13.77 -15.28
CA LEU A 34 0.64 -12.43 -15.69
C LEU A 34 1.54 -11.39 -15.01
N LEU A 35 2.30 -10.66 -15.81
CA LEU A 35 3.11 -9.52 -15.42
C LEU A 35 2.25 -8.26 -15.49
N MET A 36 2.24 -7.47 -14.43
CA MET A 36 1.43 -6.27 -14.29
C MET A 36 2.15 -5.24 -13.42
N GLN A 37 1.72 -3.98 -13.49
CA GLN A 37 2.32 -2.89 -12.73
C GLN A 37 2.22 -3.15 -11.21
N PHE A 38 3.31 -2.91 -10.49
CA PHE A 38 3.33 -3.02 -9.04
C PHE A 38 2.51 -1.90 -8.40
N ILE A 39 1.65 -2.25 -7.44
CA ILE A 39 0.85 -1.30 -6.66
C ILE A 39 1.38 -1.30 -5.23
N GLY A 40 1.97 -0.19 -4.81
CA GLY A 40 2.46 0.02 -3.44
C GLY A 40 3.87 0.58 -3.37
N THR A 41 4.35 0.77 -2.15
CA THR A 41 5.73 1.17 -1.85
C THR A 41 6.47 -0.04 -1.29
N ALA A 42 7.67 -0.31 -1.82
CA ALA A 42 8.55 -1.32 -1.26
C ALA A 42 9.08 -0.86 0.11
N THR A 43 8.33 -1.12 1.18
CA THR A 43 8.83 -0.90 2.54
C THR A 43 9.67 -2.12 2.91
N TYR A 44 10.99 -2.02 2.78
CA TYR A 44 11.87 -2.97 3.45
C TYR A 44 11.77 -2.67 4.95
N ARG A 45 10.76 -3.24 5.62
CA ARG A 45 10.63 -3.11 7.08
C ARG A 45 11.68 -3.99 7.75
N SER A 46 12.90 -3.50 7.78
CA SER A 46 13.80 -3.76 8.90
C SER A 46 13.36 -2.85 10.05
N SER A 47 12.19 -3.14 10.62
CA SER A 47 11.66 -2.40 11.76
C SER A 47 11.37 -3.36 12.90
N SER A 48 12.43 -4.02 13.38
CA SER A 48 12.52 -4.30 14.81
C SER A 48 13.13 -3.07 15.47
N SER A 49 12.30 -2.05 15.68
CA SER A 49 12.53 -1.06 16.72
C SER A 49 11.17 -0.50 17.13
N SER A 50 10.43 -1.31 17.90
CA SER A 50 9.53 -0.74 18.88
C SER A 50 10.41 -0.08 19.93
N SER A 51 10.48 1.25 19.92
CA SER A 51 10.78 2.05 21.11
C SER A 51 10.23 3.45 20.87
N SER A 52 8.91 3.56 21.00
CA SER A 52 8.25 4.86 21.16
C SER A 52 8.29 5.20 22.65
N THR A 53 9.35 5.87 23.11
CA THR A 53 9.36 6.50 24.44
C THR A 53 8.71 7.86 24.33
N SER A 54 7.42 7.94 24.64
CA SER A 54 6.74 9.23 24.85
C SER A 54 7.19 9.80 26.19
N ASN A 55 8.03 10.84 26.18
CA ASN A 55 8.30 11.64 27.36
C ASN A 55 7.28 12.78 27.44
N SER A 56 6.18 12.54 28.15
CA SER A 56 5.22 13.60 28.50
C SER A 56 5.75 14.40 29.69
N SER A 57 6.39 15.54 29.41
CA SER A 57 6.64 16.56 30.45
C SER A 57 5.40 17.44 30.59
N SER A 58 4.59 17.17 31.61
CA SER A 58 3.60 18.12 32.10
C SER A 58 4.31 19.22 32.89
N SER A 59 4.37 20.43 32.32
CA SER A 59 4.79 21.63 33.06
C SER A 59 3.61 22.12 33.90
N ASN A 60 3.76 22.07 35.21
CA ASN A 60 2.84 22.67 36.18
C ASN A 60 3.13 24.17 36.24
N SER A 61 2.19 25.01 35.80
CA SER A 61 2.20 26.45 36.10
C SER A 61 1.07 26.77 37.06
N SER A 62 1.37 26.66 38.37
CA SER A 62 0.65 27.41 39.39
C SER A 62 1.09 28.86 39.29
N SER A 63 0.17 29.77 38.98
CA SER A 63 0.34 31.19 39.31
C SER A 63 -0.76 31.57 40.28
N SER A 64 -0.35 31.75 41.53
CA SER A 64 -1.12 32.42 42.57
C SER A 64 -0.52 33.81 42.72
N SER A 65 -1.32 34.85 42.55
CA SER A 65 -1.02 36.14 43.18
C SER A 65 -2.28 36.96 43.37
N SER A 66 -2.46 37.31 44.63
CA SER A 66 -3.47 38.12 45.27
C SER A 66 -3.51 39.56 44.76
N GLY A 67 -4.66 40.19 44.94
CA GLY A 67 -4.91 41.63 44.83
C GLY A 67 -6.33 41.93 45.24
#